data_AF-A0A9E7R399-F1
#
_entry.id   AF-A0A9E7R399-F1
#
_cell.length_a   1.000
_cell.length_b   1.000
_cell.length_c   1.000
_cell.angle_alpha   90.00
_cell.angle_beta   90.00
_cell.angle_gamma   90.00
#
_symmetry.space_group_name_H-M   'P 1'
#
loop_
_entity.id
_entity.type
_entity.pdbx_description
1 polymer ?
#
loop_
_entity_poly.entity_id
_entity_poly.type
_entity_poly.pdbx_seq_one_letter_code
_entity_poly.pdbx_strand_id
1 'polypeptide(L)'
;MSRREALRAGVRATTPVVLGVVPFGLVAGAAAIGAGLSILQAAALSVVVFAGASQLAIIELLGRDAALVVVVGTALVINARMFMYSASLAPHFLEEDSRWRARWRTC
;
A
#
# COMPACT_ATOMS: atom_id res chain seq x y z
N MET A 1 3.01 -31.29 -9.22
CA MET A 1 3.90 -30.59 -8.27
C MET A 1 3.80 -31.23 -6.91
N SER A 2 4.92 -31.64 -6.33
CA SER A 2 5.04 -32.08 -4.94
C SER A 2 4.84 -30.91 -3.97
N ARG A 3 4.31 -31.16 -2.77
CA ARG A 3 4.13 -30.15 -1.71
C ARG A 3 5.43 -29.38 -1.42
N ARG A 4 6.59 -30.04 -1.50
CA ARG A 4 7.90 -29.41 -1.31
C ARG A 4 8.28 -28.46 -2.45
N GLU A 5 7.93 -28.81 -3.68
CA GLU A 5 8.17 -27.96 -4.86
C GLU A 5 7.30 -26.71 -4.82
N ALA A 6 6.03 -26.85 -4.43
CA ALA A 6 5.12 -25.72 -4.23
C ALA A 6 5.61 -24.75 -3.15
N LEU A 7 6.06 -25.27 -1.99
CA LEU A 7 6.64 -24.45 -0.93
C LEU A 7 7.89 -23.69 -1.40
N ARG A 8 8.81 -24.38 -2.08
CA ARG A 8 10.04 -23.76 -2.59
C ARG A 8 9.75 -22.69 -3.64
N ALA A 9 8.79 -22.93 -4.52
CA ALA A 9 8.35 -21.96 -5.51
C ALA A 9 7.74 -20.72 -4.85
N GLY A 10 6.87 -20.91 -3.84
CA GLY A 10 6.29 -19.82 -3.06
C GLY A 10 7.36 -18.99 -2.35
N VAL A 11 8.27 -19.62 -1.61
CA VAL A 11 9.37 -18.91 -0.93
C VAL A 11 10.19 -18.09 -1.93
N ARG A 12 10.58 -18.67 -3.07
CA ARG A 12 11.36 -17.95 -4.09
C ARG A 12 10.59 -16.77 -4.69
N ALA A 13 9.29 -16.93 -4.90
CA ALA A 13 8.42 -15.87 -5.43
C ALA A 13 8.26 -14.70 -4.45
N THR A 14 8.15 -14.98 -3.14
CA THR A 14 7.95 -13.94 -2.11
C THR A 14 9.26 -13.34 -1.61
N THR A 15 10.41 -14.00 -1.79
CA THR A 15 11.72 -13.52 -1.30
C THR A 15 12.01 -12.05 -1.67
N PRO A 16 11.83 -11.61 -2.92
CA PRO A 16 12.09 -10.21 -3.29
C PRO A 16 11.16 -9.22 -2.56
N VAL A 17 9.92 -9.62 -2.29
CA VAL A 17 8.93 -8.78 -1.59
C VAL A 17 9.30 -8.63 -0.12
N VAL A 18 9.70 -9.72 0.53
CA VAL A 18 10.09 -9.73 1.95
C VAL A 18 11.28 -8.79 2.21
N LEU A 19 12.22 -8.69 1.27
CA LEU A 19 13.36 -7.76 1.36
C LEU A 19 12.93 -6.29 1.47
N GLY A 20 11.76 -5.91 0.92
CA GLY A 20 11.19 -4.58 1.09
C GLY A 20 10.29 -4.44 2.31
N VAL A 21 9.49 -5.46 2.61
CA VAL A 21 8.48 -5.40 3.68
C VAL A 21 9.11 -5.45 5.08
N VAL A 22 10.17 -6.25 5.29
CA VAL A 22 10.83 -6.37 6.59
C VAL A 22 11.41 -5.03 7.08
N PRO A 23 12.27 -4.31 6.32
CA PRO A 23 12.79 -3.04 6.78
C PRO A 23 11.68 -1.99 6.95
N PHE A 24 10.66 -1.99 6.10
CA PHE A 24 9.49 -1.13 6.29
C PHE A 24 8.78 -1.42 7.62
N GLY A 25 8.54 -2.69 7.95
CA GLY A 25 7.91 -3.09 9.20
C GLY A 25 8.72 -2.66 10.43
N LEU A 26 10.05 -2.71 10.35
CA LEU A 26 10.93 -2.20 11.40
C LEU A 26 10.80 -0.68 11.57
N VAL A 27 10.79 0.07 10.47
CA VAL A 27 10.61 1.54 10.50
C VAL A 27 9.24 1.91 11.06
N ALA A 28 8.18 1.25 10.61
CA ALA A 28 6.82 1.48 11.10
C ALA A 28 6.67 1.13 12.58
N GLY A 29 7.28 0.03 13.02
CA GLY A 29 7.31 -0.36 14.44
C GLY A 29 8.08 0.65 15.31
N ALA A 30 9.26 1.09 14.86
CA ALA A 30 10.04 2.11 15.55
C ALA A 30 9.29 3.44 15.64
N ALA A 31 8.63 3.86 14.56
CA ALA A 31 7.80 5.05 14.56
C ALA A 31 6.61 4.91 15.53
N ALA A 32 5.94 3.76 15.57
CA ALA A 32 4.81 3.53 16.46
C ALA A 32 5.21 3.59 17.95
N ILE A 33 6.37 3.01 18.29
CA ILE A 33 6.95 3.12 19.63
C ILE A 33 7.26 4.59 19.96
N GLY A 34 7.87 5.33 19.03
CA GLY A 34 8.17 6.75 19.19
C GLY A 34 6.92 7.61 19.38
N ALA A 35 5.79 7.23 18.77
CA ALA A 35 4.49 7.87 18.92
C ALA A 35 3.70 7.42 20.16
N GLY A 36 4.26 6.55 21.01
CA GLY A 36 3.58 6.07 22.23
C GLY A 36 2.41 5.11 21.99
N LEU A 37 2.28 4.54 20.79
CA LEU A 37 1.21 3.60 20.47
C LEU A 37 1.44 2.24 21.14
N SER A 38 0.37 1.68 21.71
CA SER A 38 0.40 0.29 22.16
C SER A 38 0.56 -0.67 20.97
N ILE A 39 1.07 -1.88 21.25
CA ILE A 39 1.21 -2.95 20.25
C ILE A 39 -0.12 -3.22 19.53
N LEU A 40 -1.23 -3.23 20.28
CA LEU A 40 -2.58 -3.43 19.75
C LEU A 40 -3.01 -2.30 18.82
N GLN A 41 -2.71 -1.04 19.16
CA GLN A 41 -3.02 0.10 18.29
C GLN A 41 -2.17 0.08 17.01
N ALA A 42 -0.87 -0.20 17.12
CA ALA A 42 0.02 -0.31 15.96
C ALA A 42 -0.39 -1.45 15.02
N ALA A 43 -0.78 -2.60 15.58
CA ALA A 43 -1.30 -3.74 14.82
C ALA A 43 -2.64 -3.41 14.16
N ALA A 44 -3.58 -2.81 14.90
CA ALA A 44 -4.87 -2.38 14.36
C ALA A 44 -4.71 -1.37 13.22
N LEU A 45 -3.77 -0.42 13.35
CA LEU A 45 -3.49 0.54 12.30
C LEU A 45 -2.98 -0.15 11.02
N SER A 46 -2.15 -1.18 11.14
CA SER A 46 -1.67 -1.95 9.99
C SER A 46 -2.78 -2.76 9.30
N VAL A 47 -3.81 -3.17 10.04
CA VAL A 47 -4.98 -3.88 9.50
C VAL A 47 -5.94 -2.91 8.79
N VAL A 48 -6.18 -1.74 9.39
CA VAL A 48 -7.13 -0.74 8.86
C VAL A 48 -6.52 0.06 7.71
N VAL A 49 -5.24 0.43 7.82
CA VAL A 49 -4.53 1.27 6.86
C VAL A 49 -3.53 0.43 6.10
N PHE A 50 -4.02 -0.26 5.06
CA PHE A 50 -3.19 -1.06 4.17
C PHE A 50 -2.45 -0.21 3.14
N ALA A 51 -1.73 0.83 3.59
CA ALA A 51 -0.97 1.75 2.76
C ALA A 51 0.25 2.28 3.51
N GLY A 52 1.46 1.83 3.14
CA GLY A 52 2.66 2.08 3.93
C GLY A 52 3.01 3.56 4.14
N ALA A 53 2.87 4.39 3.09
CA ALA A 53 3.12 5.83 3.20
C ALA A 53 2.12 6.53 4.15
N SER A 54 0.83 6.20 4.02
CA SER A 54 -0.22 6.76 4.88
C SER A 54 -0.06 6.27 6.32
N GLN A 55 0.33 5.01 6.53
CA GLN A 55 0.54 4.45 7.85
C GLN A 55 1.64 5.20 8.63
N LEU A 56 2.79 5.47 8.01
CA LEU A 56 3.86 6.25 8.64
C LEU A 56 3.42 7.70 8.94
N ALA A 57 2.71 8.34 8.01
CA ALA A 57 2.21 9.70 8.23
C ALA A 57 1.18 9.76 9.36
N ILE A 58 0.30 8.76 9.46
CA ILE A 58 -0.68 8.67 10.55
C ILE A 58 0.02 8.50 11.90
N ILE A 59 1.00 7.59 11.98
CA ILE A 59 1.77 7.36 13.22
C ILE A 59 2.43 8.66 13.69
N GLU A 60 3.08 9.38 12.77
CA GLU A 60 3.72 10.67 13.07
C GLU A 60 2.73 11.72 13.56
N LEU A 61 1.56 11.84 12.90
CA LEU A 61 0.55 12.81 13.28
C LEU A 61 -0.12 12.47 14.62
N LEU A 62 -0.37 11.19 14.89
CA LEU A 62 -0.89 10.72 16.17
C LEU A 62 0.11 10.98 17.30
N GLY A 63 1.41 10.78 17.06
CA GLY A 63 2.46 11.09 18.03
C GLY A 63 2.64 12.58 18.36
N ARG A 64 2.02 13.47 17.56
CA ARG A 64 1.99 14.92 17.76
C ARG A 64 0.63 15.43 18.26
N ASP A 65 -0.26 14.53 18.68
CA ASP A 65 -1.62 14.85 19.14
C ASP A 65 -2.43 15.67 18.10
N ALA A 66 -2.19 15.43 16.81
CA ALA A 66 -2.92 16.11 15.75
C ALA A 66 -4.42 15.73 15.78
N ALA A 67 -5.28 16.68 15.42
CA ALA A 67 -6.71 16.43 15.31
C ALA A 67 -7.01 15.29 14.31
N LEU A 68 -7.93 14.39 14.66
CA LEU A 68 -8.24 13.21 13.83
C LEU A 68 -8.66 13.56 12.39
N VAL A 69 -9.31 14.70 12.18
CA VAL A 69 -9.67 15.19 10.84
C VAL A 69 -8.43 15.45 9.98
N VAL A 70 -7.34 15.93 10.58
CA VAL A 70 -6.06 16.16 9.91
C VAL A 70 -5.42 14.82 9.57
N VAL A 71 -5.41 13.87 10.51
CA VAL A 71 -4.89 12.51 10.31
C VAL A 71 -5.56 11.82 9.12
N VAL A 72 -6.90 11.81 9.10
CA VAL A 72 -7.70 11.22 8.04
C VAL A 72 -7.51 11.98 6.73
N GLY A 73 -7.54 13.32 6.76
CA GLY A 73 -7.33 14.16 5.59
C GLY A 73 -5.97 13.91 4.93
N THR A 74 -4.90 13.84 5.71
CA THR A 74 -3.55 13.50 5.22
C THR A 74 -3.52 12.11 4.59
N ALA A 75 -4.13 11.12 5.23
CA ALA A 75 -4.20 9.76 4.67
C ALA A 75 -4.95 9.73 3.33
N LEU A 76 -6.06 10.46 3.19
CA LEU A 76 -6.81 10.58 1.94
C LEU A 76 -5.98 11.26 0.85
N VAL A 77 -5.30 12.36 1.18
CA VAL A 77 -4.44 13.09 0.24
C VAL A 77 -3.29 12.21 -0.26
N ILE A 78 -2.64 11.46 0.63
CA ILE A 78 -1.57 10.52 0.23
C ILE A 78 -2.11 9.44 -0.71
N ASN A 79 -3.31 8.91 -0.44
CA ASN A 79 -3.94 7.89 -1.28
C ASN A 79 -4.47 8.43 -2.61
N ALA A 80 -4.79 9.73 -2.70
CA ALA A 80 -5.21 10.38 -3.93
C ALA A 80 -4.19 10.24 -5.06
N ARG A 81 -2.94 9.86 -4.76
CA ARG A 81 -1.95 9.44 -5.77
C ARG A 81 -2.53 8.42 -6.76
N MET A 82 -3.39 7.50 -6.31
CA MET A 82 -3.99 6.49 -7.19
C MET A 82 -4.95 7.13 -8.18
N PHE A 83 -5.75 8.10 -7.73
CA PHE A 83 -6.60 8.89 -8.61
C PHE A 83 -5.78 9.67 -9.64
N MET A 84 -4.67 10.29 -9.21
CA MET A 84 -3.78 11.02 -10.10
C MET A 84 -3.13 10.11 -11.14
N TYR A 85 -2.69 8.92 -10.75
CA TYR A 85 -2.13 7.93 -11.68
C TYR A 85 -3.17 7.46 -12.69
N SER A 86 -4.40 7.19 -12.25
CA SER A 86 -5.50 6.85 -13.15
C SER A 86 -5.80 7.99 -14.14
N ALA A 87 -5.87 9.23 -13.66
CA ALA A 87 -6.12 10.39 -14.51
C ALA A 87 -4.99 10.63 -15.54
N SER A 88 -3.74 10.38 -15.16
CA SER A 88 -2.57 10.51 -16.05
C SER A 88 -2.49 9.40 -17.10
N LEU A 89 -2.90 8.18 -16.74
CA LEU A 89 -2.92 7.04 -17.67
C LEU A 89 -4.16 7.04 -18.57
N ALA A 90 -5.27 7.67 -18.16
CA ALA A 90 -6.52 7.67 -18.91
C ALA A 90 -6.38 8.08 -20.40
N PRO A 91 -5.63 9.13 -20.78
CA PRO A 91 -5.47 9.52 -22.19
C PRO A 91 -4.83 8.41 -23.06
N HIS A 92 -3.84 7.71 -22.51
CA HIS A 92 -3.11 6.66 -23.23
C HIS A 92 -3.99 5.44 -23.52
N PHE A 93 -4.92 5.12 -22.61
CA PHE A 93 -5.89 4.04 -22.85
C PHE A 93 -6.99 4.43 -23.84
N LEU A 94 -7.30 5.72 -23.97
CA LEU A 94 -8.31 6.23 -24.91
C LEU A 94 -7.77 6.29 -26.35
N GLU A 95 -6.46 6.50 -26.54
CA GLU A 95 -5.82 6.48 -27.87
C GLU A 95 -5.71 5.05 -28.45
N GLU A 96 -5.51 4.02 -27.62
CA GLU A 96 -5.43 2.62 -28.06
C GLU A 96 -6.80 1.97 -28.35
N ASP A 97 -7.88 2.66 -28.02
CA ASP A 97 -9.26 2.14 -27.96
C ASP A 97 -9.87 1.85 -29.35
N SER A 98 -9.16 2.11 -30.46
CA SER A 98 -9.57 1.73 -31.82
C SER A 98 -9.16 0.30 -32.20
N ARG A 99 -7.92 -0.12 -31.89
CA ARG A 99 -7.41 -1.46 -32.26
C ARG A 99 -7.78 -2.52 -31.22
N TRP A 100 -7.88 -2.14 -29.95
CA TRP A 100 -8.30 -3.02 -28.86
C TRP A 100 -9.79 -3.39 -28.98
N ARG A 101 -10.72 -2.43 -29.14
CA ARG A 101 -12.16 -2.73 -29.30
C ARG A 101 -12.49 -3.57 -30.54
N ALA A 102 -11.75 -3.41 -31.63
CA ALA A 102 -11.95 -4.23 -32.82
C ALA A 102 -11.65 -5.73 -32.56
N ARG A 103 -10.64 -6.02 -31.72
CA ARG A 103 -10.23 -7.39 -31.37
C ARG A 103 -11.18 -8.09 -30.39
N TRP A 104 -11.95 -7.33 -29.59
CA TRP A 104 -12.93 -7.85 -28.63
C TRP A 104 -14.34 -8.01 -29.20
N ARG A 105 -14.60 -7.50 -30.40
CA ARG A 105 -15.87 -7.75 -31.11
C ARG A 105 -15.83 -9.02 -31.96
N THR A 106 -14.64 -9.59 -32.19
CA THR A 106 -14.41 -10.78 -33.02
C THR A 106 -14.18 -12.07 -32.24
N CYS A 107 -14.17 -12.00 -30.90
CA CYS A 107 -14.25 -13.15 -29.99
C CYS A 107 -15.56 -13.09 -29.23
#